data_AF-A0A4R8LJM3-F1
#
_entry.id   AF-A0A4R8LJM3-F1
#
_cell.length_a   1.000
_cell.length_b   1.000
_cell.length_c   1.000
_cell.angle_alpha   90.00
_cell.angle_beta   90.00
_cell.angle_gamma   90.00
#
_symmetry.space_group_name_H-M   'P 1'
#
loop_
_entity.id
_entity.type
_entity.pdbx_description
1 polymer ?
#
loop_
_entity_poly.entity_id
_entity_poly.type
_entity_poly.pdbx_seq_one_letter_code
_entity_poly.pdbx_strand_id
1 'polypeptide(L)'
;MGYGRVRPSIASVAVCSILLGITGCGSQAFGTVTNHPGKPQASGGMSTSPKHDRKDVGAASTSGKEATSVGWYFVPTYSTYGANSVIAGITVQRNRLKLLIRTDSSINHGTGFVFSKVWHAAWFDPAADTLQSDGEVPAQTQITYQGPVKLVFPTAFPGNFERQSVTVDIQGKSAAKWPAAIPMYGSAANPEGPTPGSLDNQILGQVGNWIWVALKGPQYPPFYPNQKPLLWAFRFWDRLVAFNLQTGQAVEYSIPRSDSEYVWAVSTGTNLVLPTFVRDGSRVWVAVGQWVGCFPSDPLPTAKSESVVHGFSAVLRKPSASYVHEEAQSAMADLQMDEREVADSLASYWDTTIGANVPGVPSFRMYQDGKRQAWNLNTVIYNHGDLPSDLLWAMQFPFTPSDPRASECTKVGKTILALLRSPLNADAIGVIQMTPQQVEHQFHNKPPVSLPGYVIRGNAYWPDGA
;
A
#
# COMPACT_ATOMS: atom_id res chain seq x y z
N MET A 1 -67.03 -23.84 -11.34
CA MET A 1 -65.74 -24.53 -11.13
C MET A 1 -64.70 -23.42 -11.05
N GLY A 2 -64.13 -22.99 -9.93
CA GLY A 2 -63.66 -23.71 -8.75
C GLY A 2 -62.15 -23.44 -8.64
N TYR A 3 -61.65 -23.17 -7.43
CA TYR A 3 -60.26 -22.85 -7.01
C TYR A 3 -59.84 -21.36 -7.13
N GLY A 4 -59.36 -20.68 -6.09
CA GLY A 4 -59.07 -21.04 -4.71
C GLY A 4 -58.03 -20.08 -4.11
N ARG A 5 -58.39 -19.36 -3.04
CA ARG A 5 -57.45 -18.63 -2.15
C ARG A 5 -56.69 -19.64 -1.29
N VAL A 6 -55.36 -19.49 -1.09
CA VAL A 6 -54.69 -19.68 0.23
C VAL A 6 -53.45 -18.77 0.36
N ARG A 7 -53.28 -18.34 1.60
CA ARG A 7 -52.39 -17.42 2.34
C ARG A 7 -50.86 -17.72 2.38
N PRO A 8 -50.06 -16.82 3.01
CA PRO A 8 -48.59 -16.75 2.94
C PRO A 8 -47.89 -17.63 3.98
N SER A 9 -46.60 -17.90 3.77
CA SER A 9 -45.71 -18.47 4.78
C SER A 9 -44.52 -17.56 5.07
N ILE A 10 -44.41 -17.24 6.35
CA ILE A 10 -43.30 -16.63 7.05
C ILE A 10 -42.20 -17.69 7.16
N ALA A 11 -40.96 -17.32 6.83
CA ALA A 11 -39.78 -18.05 7.28
C ALA A 11 -38.82 -17.05 7.94
N SER A 12 -38.75 -17.15 9.26
CA SER A 12 -37.81 -16.48 10.14
C SER A 12 -36.37 -16.73 9.69
N VAL A 13 -35.62 -15.67 9.44
CA VAL A 13 -34.16 -15.74 9.50
C VAL A 13 -33.77 -15.30 10.90
N ALA A 14 -33.23 -16.25 11.66
CA ALA A 14 -32.67 -16.01 12.98
C ALA A 14 -31.50 -15.02 12.85
N VAL A 15 -31.66 -13.85 13.44
CA VAL A 15 -30.56 -12.92 13.71
C VAL A 15 -29.79 -13.49 14.90
N CYS A 16 -28.66 -14.14 14.62
CA CYS A 16 -27.66 -14.41 15.65
C CYS A 16 -27.00 -13.08 16.04
N SER A 17 -27.56 -12.42 17.05
CA SER A 17 -26.92 -11.29 17.72
C SER A 17 -25.65 -11.78 18.43
N ILE A 18 -24.47 -11.46 17.87
CA ILE A 18 -23.21 -11.57 18.62
C ILE A 18 -23.16 -10.36 19.56
N LEU A 19 -23.55 -10.59 20.81
CA LEU A 19 -23.30 -9.69 21.93
C LEU A 19 -21.79 -9.70 22.23
N LEU A 20 -21.07 -8.71 21.72
CA LEU A 20 -19.74 -8.38 22.26
C LEU A 20 -19.92 -7.60 23.56
N GLY A 21 -19.89 -8.33 24.67
CA GLY A 21 -19.80 -7.75 26.00
C GLY A 21 -18.40 -7.14 26.21
N ILE A 22 -18.32 -5.81 26.24
CA ILE A 22 -17.14 -5.10 26.73
C ILE A 22 -17.23 -5.11 28.26
N THR A 23 -16.49 -6.03 28.89
CA THR A 23 -16.24 -5.98 30.34
C THR A 23 -15.25 -4.86 30.63
N GLY A 24 -15.77 -3.75 31.15
CA GLY A 24 -14.97 -2.75 31.84
C GLY A 24 -14.63 -3.22 33.25
N CYS A 25 -13.37 -3.06 33.65
CA CYS A 25 -12.96 -3.05 35.06
C CYS A 25 -11.78 -2.09 35.27
N GLY A 26 -12.05 -1.03 36.02
CA GLY A 26 -11.26 -0.69 37.21
C GLY A 26 -9.97 0.11 37.05
N SER A 27 -10.09 1.42 37.25
CA SER A 27 -9.03 2.36 37.63
C SER A 27 -8.53 2.14 39.07
N GLN A 28 -7.21 2.19 39.28
CA GLN A 28 -6.42 2.63 40.47
C GLN A 28 -4.96 2.15 40.22
N ALA A 29 -3.85 2.81 40.58
CA ALA A 29 -3.53 4.05 41.27
C ALA A 29 -1.98 4.23 41.16
N PHE A 30 -1.53 5.49 41.07
CA PHE A 30 -0.26 6.09 41.54
C PHE A 30 1.09 5.35 41.42
N GLY A 31 2.09 6.05 40.87
CA GLY A 31 3.50 5.65 40.95
C GLY A 31 4.52 6.60 40.32
N THR A 32 4.60 7.83 40.86
CA THR A 32 5.81 8.67 41.04
C THR A 32 6.86 8.83 39.94
N VAL A 33 6.99 10.09 39.52
CA VAL A 33 8.12 10.73 38.86
C VAL A 33 9.35 10.75 39.78
N THR A 34 10.51 10.34 39.26
CA THR A 34 11.81 10.78 39.77
C THR A 34 12.66 11.34 38.62
N ASN A 35 12.86 12.66 38.69
CA ASN A 35 13.91 13.40 38.00
C ASN A 35 15.27 13.05 38.61
N HIS A 36 16.34 12.96 37.80
CA HIS A 36 17.56 13.78 37.95
C HIS A 36 18.65 13.53 36.88
N PRO A 37 19.67 14.42 36.74
CA PRO A 37 20.01 15.06 35.47
C PRO A 37 21.41 14.69 34.93
N GLY A 38 21.66 14.96 33.65
CA GLY A 38 22.99 14.97 33.05
C GLY A 38 23.14 16.12 32.06
N LYS A 39 23.98 17.10 32.40
CA LYS A 39 24.31 18.30 31.60
C LYS A 39 25.07 17.96 30.31
N PRO A 40 25.07 18.88 29.31
CA PRO A 40 25.81 18.75 28.07
C PRO A 40 27.27 19.20 28.27
N GLN A 41 28.21 18.60 27.54
CA GLN A 41 29.55 19.14 27.40
C GLN A 41 30.02 19.05 25.94
N ALA A 42 30.19 20.22 25.34
CA ALA A 42 30.83 20.44 24.06
C ALA A 42 32.31 20.82 24.27
N SER A 43 33.19 20.24 23.47
CA SER A 43 34.52 20.74 23.08
C SER A 43 34.94 19.86 21.90
N GLY A 44 35.09 20.35 20.67
CA GLY A 44 36.09 21.34 20.30
C GLY A 44 37.34 20.60 19.81
N GLY A 45 37.47 20.40 18.50
CA GLY A 45 38.58 19.64 17.91
C GLY A 45 38.65 19.83 16.39
N MET A 46 39.27 20.94 15.99
CA MET A 46 39.58 21.35 14.63
C MET A 46 40.73 20.47 14.08
N SER A 47 40.61 19.91 12.88
CA SER A 47 41.78 19.50 12.08
C SER A 47 41.47 19.43 10.58
N THR A 48 41.98 20.46 9.91
CA THR A 48 42.46 20.62 8.52
C THR A 48 42.06 19.63 7.39
N SER A 49 41.53 20.22 6.30
CA SER A 49 41.46 19.68 4.93
C SER A 49 42.82 19.31 4.33
N PRO A 50 42.80 18.61 3.19
CA PRO A 50 43.21 19.28 1.95
C PRO A 50 42.24 19.11 0.78
N LYS A 51 42.21 20.16 -0.05
CA LYS A 51 41.49 20.32 -1.33
C LYS A 51 42.04 19.38 -2.41
N HIS A 52 41.19 18.97 -3.35
CA HIS A 52 41.49 19.07 -4.79
C HIS A 52 40.22 19.05 -5.66
N ASP A 53 40.08 20.15 -6.40
CA ASP A 53 39.52 20.37 -7.74
C ASP A 53 38.09 20.01 -8.19
N ARG A 54 37.44 21.10 -8.64
CA ARG A 54 36.34 21.23 -9.60
C ARG A 54 36.46 20.27 -10.80
N LYS A 55 35.29 19.78 -11.25
CA LYS A 55 34.77 20.04 -12.61
C LYS A 55 33.28 19.75 -12.69
N ASP A 56 32.51 20.80 -12.99
CA ASP A 56 31.25 20.69 -13.71
C ASP A 56 31.50 20.13 -15.13
N VAL A 57 30.39 19.77 -15.78
CA VAL A 57 30.17 19.57 -17.23
C VAL A 57 30.06 18.12 -17.69
N GLY A 58 28.84 17.76 -18.11
CA GLY A 58 28.63 17.39 -19.51
C GLY A 58 28.39 15.91 -19.80
N ALA A 59 27.26 15.68 -20.46
CA ALA A 59 26.98 14.48 -21.22
C ALA A 59 28.15 14.11 -22.16
N ALA A 60 28.54 12.84 -22.14
CA ALA A 60 29.13 12.19 -23.30
C ALA A 60 28.86 10.67 -23.22
N SER A 61 28.05 10.23 -24.18
CA SER A 61 28.02 8.87 -24.71
C SER A 61 29.44 8.36 -24.96
N THR A 62 29.74 7.16 -24.45
CA THR A 62 30.70 6.26 -25.10
C THR A 62 30.11 4.85 -25.14
N SER A 63 29.93 4.40 -26.38
CA SER A 63 29.60 3.05 -26.79
C SER A 63 30.50 1.99 -26.16
N GLY A 64 29.90 1.16 -25.33
CA GLY A 64 30.28 -0.22 -25.09
C GLY A 64 28.98 -0.99 -24.87
N LYS A 65 28.83 -2.20 -25.44
CA LYS A 65 27.77 -3.12 -25.00
C LYS A 65 28.04 -3.44 -23.53
N GLU A 66 27.57 -2.60 -22.62
CA GLU A 66 27.63 -2.90 -21.19
C GLU A 66 26.78 -4.14 -20.96
N ALA A 67 27.40 -5.16 -20.37
CA ALA A 67 26.67 -6.29 -19.82
C ALA A 67 25.59 -5.73 -18.91
N THR A 68 24.32 -6.10 -19.15
CA THR A 68 23.20 -5.70 -18.30
C THR A 68 23.60 -5.85 -16.83
N SER A 69 23.53 -4.75 -16.08
CA SER A 69 23.98 -4.73 -14.70
C SER A 69 22.90 -5.24 -13.75
N VAL A 70 23.33 -5.77 -12.60
CA VAL A 70 22.43 -6.20 -11.52
C VAL A 70 21.81 -4.96 -10.87
N GLY A 71 20.48 -4.90 -10.82
CA GLY A 71 19.77 -3.75 -10.29
C GLY A 71 18.42 -3.51 -10.98
N TRP A 72 17.85 -2.34 -10.71
CA TRP A 72 16.51 -1.92 -11.11
C TRP A 72 16.53 -0.86 -12.20
N TYR A 73 15.63 -1.02 -13.17
CA TYR A 73 15.37 -0.10 -14.27
C TYR A 73 13.92 0.39 -14.16
N PHE A 74 13.73 1.71 -14.16
CA PHE A 74 12.41 2.30 -14.29
C PHE A 74 11.91 2.15 -15.74
N VAL A 75 10.67 1.74 -15.92
CA VAL A 75 10.01 1.60 -17.22
C VAL A 75 8.83 2.58 -17.27
N PRO A 76 8.89 3.65 -18.08
CA PRO A 76 7.91 4.72 -18.07
C PRO A 76 6.61 4.34 -18.80
N THR A 77 5.92 3.30 -18.34
CA THR A 77 4.67 2.80 -18.96
C THR A 77 3.61 3.89 -19.09
N TYR A 78 3.55 4.79 -18.09
CA TYR A 78 2.62 5.92 -18.07
C TYR A 78 2.72 6.80 -19.32
N SER A 79 3.94 7.19 -19.68
CA SER A 79 4.18 8.07 -20.83
C SER A 79 3.78 7.45 -22.17
N THR A 80 3.72 6.12 -22.25
CA THR A 80 3.46 5.38 -23.49
C THR A 80 2.03 4.87 -23.60
N TYR A 81 1.45 4.43 -22.49
CA TYR A 81 0.15 3.75 -22.44
C TYR A 81 -0.90 4.51 -21.63
N GLY A 82 -0.53 5.63 -21.00
CA GLY A 82 -1.39 6.44 -20.15
C GLY A 82 -1.39 5.99 -18.69
N ALA A 83 -2.22 6.70 -17.91
CA ALA A 83 -2.47 6.40 -16.51
C ALA A 83 -2.86 4.93 -16.30
N ASN A 84 -2.55 4.40 -15.11
CA ASN A 84 -2.91 3.03 -14.70
C ASN A 84 -2.30 1.91 -15.55
N SER A 85 -1.16 2.17 -16.19
CA SER A 85 -0.40 1.16 -16.95
C SER A 85 0.66 0.47 -16.09
N VAL A 86 0.71 -0.86 -16.14
CA VAL A 86 1.62 -1.68 -15.34
C VAL A 86 2.21 -2.84 -16.12
N ILE A 87 3.39 -3.31 -15.72
CA ILE A 87 3.97 -4.53 -16.27
C ILE A 87 3.29 -5.75 -15.62
N ALA A 88 2.52 -6.48 -16.43
CA ALA A 88 1.79 -7.68 -16.04
C ALA A 88 2.45 -8.99 -16.52
N GLY A 89 3.51 -8.91 -17.33
CA GLY A 89 4.29 -10.06 -17.75
C GLY A 89 5.62 -9.67 -18.37
N ILE A 90 6.57 -10.60 -18.33
CA ILE A 90 7.91 -10.42 -18.87
C ILE A 90 8.38 -11.70 -19.55
N THR A 91 8.95 -11.57 -20.74
CA THR A 91 9.62 -12.65 -21.46
C THR A 91 10.91 -12.14 -22.08
N VAL A 92 11.90 -13.01 -22.24
CA VAL A 92 13.17 -12.66 -22.88
C VAL A 92 13.17 -13.16 -24.32
N GLN A 93 13.46 -12.27 -25.27
CA GLN A 93 13.62 -12.62 -26.69
C GLN A 93 14.74 -11.79 -27.32
N ARG A 94 15.73 -12.45 -27.92
CA ARG A 94 16.82 -11.81 -28.70
C ARG A 94 17.52 -10.65 -27.95
N ASN A 95 17.87 -10.87 -26.68
CA ASN A 95 18.50 -9.89 -25.78
C ASN A 95 17.66 -8.65 -25.44
N ARG A 96 16.36 -8.67 -25.73
CA ARG A 96 15.38 -7.66 -25.30
C ARG A 96 14.34 -8.32 -24.40
N LEU A 97 13.64 -7.49 -23.64
CA LEU A 97 12.53 -7.92 -22.83
C LEU A 97 11.24 -7.59 -23.58
N LYS A 98 10.44 -8.61 -23.85
CA LYS A 98 9.06 -8.42 -24.27
C LYS A 98 8.19 -8.33 -23.02
N LEU A 99 7.67 -7.15 -22.77
CA LEU A 99 6.78 -6.84 -21.67
C LEU A 99 5.33 -6.98 -22.13
N LEU A 100 4.51 -7.50 -21.23
CA LEU A 100 3.07 -7.45 -21.34
C LEU A 100 2.59 -6.36 -20.38
N ILE A 101 1.97 -5.32 -20.93
CA ILE A 101 1.48 -4.17 -20.17
C ILE A 101 -0.04 -4.29 -20.03
N ARG A 102 -0.54 -4.09 -18.83
CA ARG A 102 -1.99 -3.98 -18.57
C ARG A 102 -2.32 -2.53 -18.25
N THR A 103 -3.34 -2.01 -18.90
CA THR A 103 -3.96 -0.71 -18.58
C THR A 103 -5.34 -0.98 -18.03
N ASP A 104 -5.65 -0.37 -16.90
CA ASP A 104 -7.00 -0.43 -16.36
C ASP A 104 -7.65 0.95 -16.34
N SER A 105 -8.92 1.01 -16.75
CA SER A 105 -9.74 2.21 -16.57
C SER A 105 -10.49 2.14 -15.25
N SER A 106 -10.45 3.20 -14.44
CA SER A 106 -11.36 3.34 -13.31
C SER A 106 -12.78 3.63 -13.79
N ILE A 107 -13.77 2.94 -13.24
CA ILE A 107 -15.18 3.32 -13.34
C ILE A 107 -15.65 3.50 -11.90
N ASN A 108 -15.78 4.76 -11.47
CA ASN A 108 -16.25 5.26 -10.17
C ASN A 108 -15.37 4.98 -8.94
N HIS A 109 -14.89 6.07 -8.32
CA HIS A 109 -14.02 6.07 -7.15
C HIS A 109 -14.68 5.55 -5.85
N GLY A 110 -16.02 5.57 -5.71
CA GLY A 110 -16.67 5.20 -4.44
C GLY A 110 -17.38 3.85 -4.37
N THR A 111 -17.42 3.05 -5.45
CA THR A 111 -18.10 1.73 -5.43
C THR A 111 -17.16 0.56 -5.76
N GLY A 112 -15.86 0.82 -5.81
CA GLY A 112 -14.87 -0.11 -6.30
C GLY A 112 -14.67 0.02 -7.81
N PHE A 113 -13.42 -0.17 -8.24
CA PHE A 113 -13.00 -0.06 -9.63
C PHE A 113 -13.61 -1.18 -10.47
N VAL A 114 -14.46 -0.85 -11.46
CA VAL A 114 -14.75 -1.77 -12.56
C VAL A 114 -13.68 -1.58 -13.62
N PHE A 115 -12.72 -2.51 -13.67
CA PHE A 115 -11.62 -2.46 -14.61
C PHE A 115 -12.09 -2.87 -16.02
N SER A 116 -12.18 -1.93 -16.95
CA SER A 116 -11.94 -2.31 -18.35
C SER A 116 -10.44 -2.56 -18.47
N LYS A 117 -10.05 -3.71 -19.00
CA LYS A 117 -8.66 -4.17 -19.06
C LYS A 117 -8.21 -4.20 -20.51
N VAL A 118 -7.26 -3.36 -20.87
CA VAL A 118 -6.58 -3.44 -22.16
C VAL A 118 -5.18 -3.99 -21.95
N TRP A 119 -4.75 -4.84 -22.88
CA TRP A 119 -3.45 -5.48 -22.82
C TRP A 119 -2.63 -5.03 -24.01
N HIS A 120 -1.37 -4.66 -23.75
CA HIS A 120 -0.43 -4.23 -24.76
C HIS A 120 0.84 -5.06 -24.70
N ALA A 121 1.47 -5.26 -25.84
CA ALA A 121 2.83 -5.74 -25.90
C ALA A 121 3.79 -4.55 -26.03
N ALA A 122 4.95 -4.67 -25.39
CA ALA A 122 6.02 -3.70 -25.49
C ALA A 122 7.38 -4.40 -25.54
N TRP A 123 8.35 -3.74 -26.16
CA TRP A 123 9.75 -4.14 -26.11
C TRP A 123 10.53 -3.16 -25.25
N PHE A 124 11.13 -3.66 -24.18
CA PHE A 124 12.04 -2.90 -23.35
C PHE A 124 13.47 -3.35 -23.59
N ASP A 125 14.36 -2.39 -23.86
CA ASP A 125 15.80 -2.59 -23.94
C ASP A 125 16.46 -1.94 -22.71
N PRO A 126 16.90 -2.74 -21.72
CA PRO A 126 17.54 -2.22 -20.50
C PRO A 126 18.85 -1.48 -20.75
N ALA A 127 19.57 -1.78 -21.84
CA ALA A 127 20.83 -1.12 -22.15
C ALA A 127 20.58 0.26 -22.79
N ALA A 128 19.58 0.33 -23.68
CA ALA A 128 19.18 1.60 -24.31
C ALA A 128 18.23 2.45 -23.44
N ASP A 129 17.64 1.86 -22.40
CA ASP A 129 16.59 2.48 -21.58
C ASP A 129 15.38 2.94 -22.41
N THR A 130 14.99 2.13 -23.40
CA THR A 130 13.92 2.48 -24.34
C THR A 130 12.77 1.48 -24.25
N LEU A 131 11.56 2.00 -24.11
CA LEU A 131 10.30 1.26 -24.24
C LEU A 131 9.70 1.53 -25.62
N GLN A 132 9.43 0.47 -26.38
CA GLN A 132 8.83 0.54 -27.70
C GLN A 132 7.51 -0.23 -27.71
N SER A 133 6.41 0.42 -28.06
CA SER A 133 5.12 -0.25 -28.18
C SER A 133 5.08 -1.23 -29.35
N ASP A 134 4.48 -2.40 -29.13
CA ASP A 134 4.25 -3.48 -30.10
C ASP A 134 2.74 -3.65 -30.38
N GLY A 135 1.90 -2.74 -29.88
CA GLY A 135 0.45 -2.71 -30.10
C GLY A 135 -0.37 -3.41 -29.02
N GLU A 136 -1.69 -3.38 -29.21
CA GLU A 136 -2.66 -4.10 -28.38
C GLU A 136 -2.62 -5.61 -28.65
N VAL A 137 -2.87 -6.40 -27.61
CA VAL A 137 -2.94 -7.86 -27.67
C VAL A 137 -4.21 -8.37 -26.99
N PRO A 138 -4.70 -9.57 -27.35
CA PRO A 138 -5.84 -10.16 -26.67
C PRO A 138 -5.59 -10.32 -25.18
N ALA A 139 -6.67 -10.26 -24.39
CA ALA A 139 -6.61 -10.44 -22.95
C ALA A 139 -5.85 -11.72 -22.56
N GLN A 140 -4.95 -11.61 -21.60
CA GLN A 140 -4.11 -12.70 -21.11
C GLN A 140 -4.41 -13.00 -19.65
N THR A 141 -4.21 -14.24 -19.25
CA THR A 141 -4.03 -14.58 -17.84
C THR A 141 -2.58 -14.37 -17.48
N GLN A 142 -2.34 -13.81 -16.28
CA GLN A 142 -0.98 -13.66 -15.78
C GLN A 142 -0.40 -15.05 -15.47
N ILE A 143 0.84 -15.29 -15.91
CA ILE A 143 1.57 -16.51 -15.59
C ILE A 143 1.97 -16.44 -14.12
N THR A 144 1.50 -17.41 -13.34
CA THR A 144 1.85 -17.57 -11.92
C THR A 144 2.73 -18.80 -11.73
N TYR A 145 3.47 -18.86 -10.63
CA TYR A 145 4.29 -20.02 -10.30
C TYR A 145 3.42 -21.28 -10.08
N GLN A 146 3.74 -22.34 -10.82
CA GLN A 146 3.06 -23.64 -10.76
C GLN A 146 3.98 -24.77 -10.27
N GLY A 147 5.10 -24.42 -9.64
CA GLY A 147 6.09 -25.40 -9.19
C GLY A 147 5.69 -26.11 -7.88
N PRO A 148 6.52 -27.06 -7.43
CA PRO A 148 6.20 -27.95 -6.32
C PRO A 148 6.26 -27.30 -4.93
N VAL A 149 6.85 -26.10 -4.82
CA VAL A 149 7.09 -25.43 -3.55
C VAL A 149 5.87 -24.64 -3.11
N LYS A 150 5.54 -24.69 -1.82
CA LYS A 150 4.47 -23.88 -1.23
C LYS A 150 4.97 -23.15 0.01
N LEU A 151 4.52 -21.91 0.16
CA LEU A 151 4.59 -21.17 1.42
C LEU A 151 3.33 -21.49 2.21
N VAL A 152 3.48 -22.08 3.38
CA VAL A 152 2.37 -22.49 4.24
C VAL A 152 2.29 -21.52 5.42
N PHE A 153 1.21 -20.75 5.43
CA PHE A 153 0.90 -19.79 6.47
C PHE A 153 0.06 -20.44 7.58
N PRO A 154 0.16 -19.96 8.82
CA PRO A 154 -0.76 -20.36 9.89
C PRO A 154 -2.21 -20.12 9.46
N THR A 155 -3.11 -21.02 9.86
CA THR A 155 -4.55 -20.92 9.56
C THR A 155 -5.24 -19.82 10.37
N ALA A 156 -4.69 -19.48 11.55
CA ALA A 156 -5.17 -18.38 12.38
C ALA A 156 -4.29 -17.15 12.18
N PHE A 157 -4.92 -16.03 11.88
CA PHE A 157 -4.26 -14.74 11.74
C PHE A 157 -3.96 -14.16 13.14
N PRO A 158 -2.73 -13.75 13.45
CA PRO A 158 -2.50 -13.03 14.70
C PRO A 158 -3.03 -11.60 14.56
N GLY A 159 -3.69 -11.12 15.60
CA GLY A 159 -4.02 -9.70 15.70
C GLY A 159 -2.76 -8.83 15.74
N ASN A 160 -2.91 -7.51 15.58
CA ASN A 160 -1.87 -6.52 15.88
C ASN A 160 -0.57 -6.55 15.04
N PHE A 161 -0.62 -6.93 13.76
CA PHE A 161 0.54 -6.82 12.84
C PHE A 161 1.75 -7.67 13.24
N GLU A 162 1.51 -8.83 13.82
CA GLU A 162 2.59 -9.73 14.22
C GLU A 162 3.21 -10.45 13.00
N ARG A 163 4.51 -10.75 13.13
CA ARG A 163 5.26 -11.52 12.13
C ARG A 163 4.66 -12.93 12.01
N GLN A 164 4.49 -13.43 10.79
CA GLN A 164 4.01 -14.79 10.57
C GLN A 164 5.16 -15.80 10.60
N SER A 165 4.94 -16.93 11.26
CA SER A 165 5.80 -18.10 11.12
C SER A 165 5.36 -18.91 9.91
N VAL A 166 6.13 -18.82 8.82
CA VAL A 166 5.82 -19.50 7.56
C VAL A 166 6.69 -20.73 7.41
N THR A 167 6.08 -21.85 7.06
CA THR A 167 6.80 -23.07 6.70
C THR A 167 6.90 -23.21 5.18
N VAL A 168 7.98 -23.81 4.73
CA VAL A 168 8.20 -24.09 3.30
C VAL A 168 8.00 -25.59 3.08
N ASP A 169 7.07 -25.93 2.21
CA ASP A 169 6.73 -27.29 1.84
C ASP A 169 7.15 -27.59 0.41
N ILE A 170 7.68 -28.80 0.19
CA ILE A 170 7.99 -29.36 -1.13
C ILE A 170 7.23 -30.67 -1.25
N GLN A 171 6.06 -30.64 -1.89
CA GLN A 171 5.21 -31.82 -2.10
C GLN A 171 4.95 -32.64 -0.81
N GLY A 172 4.62 -31.98 0.29
CA GLY A 172 4.35 -32.62 1.58
C GLY A 172 5.60 -32.98 2.40
N LYS A 173 6.79 -32.59 1.95
CA LYS A 173 8.05 -32.70 2.72
C LYS A 173 8.50 -31.33 3.17
N SER A 174 8.94 -31.22 4.43
CA SER A 174 9.53 -29.99 4.93
C SER A 174 10.83 -29.65 4.21
N ALA A 175 10.93 -28.42 3.71
CA ALA A 175 12.17 -27.82 3.19
C ALA A 175 12.99 -27.19 4.33
N ALA A 176 14.08 -26.50 3.97
CA ALA A 176 14.73 -25.58 4.88
C ALA A 176 13.70 -24.56 5.44
N LYS A 177 13.88 -24.18 6.70
CA LYS A 177 12.98 -23.22 7.36
C LYS A 177 13.16 -21.83 6.74
N TRP A 178 12.06 -21.13 6.53
CA TRP A 178 12.12 -19.72 6.15
C TRP A 178 12.88 -18.93 7.24
N PRO A 179 13.79 -18.01 6.87
CA PRO A 179 14.57 -17.28 7.86
C PRO A 179 13.69 -16.34 8.68
N ALA A 180 13.72 -16.46 10.02
CA ALA A 180 12.94 -15.60 10.91
C ALA A 180 13.30 -14.10 10.82
N ALA A 181 14.51 -13.79 10.32
CA ALA A 181 14.96 -12.43 10.07
C ALA A 181 14.27 -11.75 8.88
N ILE A 182 13.66 -12.53 7.97
CA ILE A 182 12.86 -12.01 6.86
C ILE A 182 11.38 -12.16 7.22
N PRO A 183 10.76 -11.13 7.81
CA PRO A 183 9.38 -11.25 8.23
C PRO A 183 8.44 -11.35 7.03
N MET A 184 7.55 -12.34 7.08
CA MET A 184 6.38 -12.43 6.23
C MET A 184 5.16 -11.90 6.97
N TYR A 185 4.26 -11.28 6.21
CA TYR A 185 3.03 -10.70 6.72
C TYR A 185 1.86 -11.30 6.01
N GLY A 186 0.80 -11.57 6.76
CA GLY A 186 -0.47 -11.87 6.16
C GLY A 186 -1.33 -10.62 6.12
N SER A 187 -2.38 -10.69 5.32
CA SER A 187 -3.45 -9.72 5.33
C SER A 187 -4.81 -10.48 5.24
N ALA A 188 -5.79 -10.13 6.09
CA ALA A 188 -7.13 -10.76 6.26
C ALA A 188 -8.22 -10.48 5.16
N ALA A 189 -7.83 -9.93 4.03
CA ALA A 189 -8.61 -9.43 2.87
C ALA A 189 -8.03 -10.07 1.62
N ASN A 190 -7.69 -11.35 1.79
CA ASN A 190 -7.74 -12.25 0.66
C ASN A 190 -9.21 -12.38 0.26
N PRO A 191 -9.52 -12.41 -1.05
CA PRO A 191 -10.83 -12.87 -1.50
C PRO A 191 -11.11 -14.26 -0.91
N GLU A 192 -12.37 -14.68 -0.87
CA GLU A 192 -12.70 -16.06 -0.47
C GLU A 192 -11.92 -17.04 -1.36
N GLY A 193 -10.98 -17.83 -0.80
CA GLY A 193 -10.24 -18.85 -1.55
C GLY A 193 -8.76 -19.09 -1.19
N PRO A 194 -7.90 -18.08 -0.93
CA PRO A 194 -6.49 -18.28 -0.55
C PRO A 194 -6.25 -18.27 0.98
N THR A 195 -5.29 -19.07 1.46
CA THR A 195 -4.78 -19.00 2.84
C THR A 195 -4.31 -17.57 3.16
N PRO A 196 -4.62 -17.01 4.35
CA PRO A 196 -4.19 -15.68 4.76
C PRO A 196 -2.72 -15.39 4.43
N GLY A 197 -2.45 -14.23 3.82
CA GLY A 197 -1.10 -13.81 3.44
C GLY A 197 -0.50 -14.39 2.17
N SER A 198 -1.13 -15.40 1.56
CA SER A 198 -0.63 -15.93 0.28
C SER A 198 -0.58 -14.86 -0.83
N LEU A 199 -1.53 -13.91 -0.89
CA LEU A 199 -1.49 -12.79 -1.85
C LEU A 199 -0.42 -11.73 -1.55
N ASP A 200 0.11 -11.70 -0.34
CA ASP A 200 1.10 -10.72 0.10
C ASP A 200 2.53 -11.25 0.03
N ASN A 201 2.69 -12.54 -0.25
CA ASN A 201 3.97 -13.23 -0.35
C ASN A 201 3.92 -14.21 -1.53
N GLN A 202 4.39 -13.77 -2.69
CA GLN A 202 4.20 -14.47 -3.96
C GLN A 202 5.48 -15.15 -4.39
N ILE A 203 5.46 -16.48 -4.52
CA ILE A 203 6.51 -17.19 -5.25
C ILE A 203 6.36 -16.83 -6.72
N LEU A 204 7.39 -16.24 -7.31
CA LEU A 204 7.41 -15.80 -8.70
C LEU A 204 7.97 -16.89 -9.61
N GLY A 205 8.96 -17.64 -9.11
CA GLY A 205 9.73 -18.58 -9.91
C GLY A 205 10.70 -19.40 -9.09
N GLN A 206 11.30 -20.38 -9.76
CA GLN A 206 12.33 -21.23 -9.17
C GLN A 206 13.46 -21.45 -10.17
N VAL A 207 14.71 -21.35 -9.70
CA VAL A 207 15.92 -21.70 -10.44
C VAL A 207 16.77 -22.65 -9.60
N GLY A 208 16.80 -23.93 -9.99
CA GLY A 208 17.48 -24.96 -9.19
C GLY A 208 16.89 -25.02 -7.78
N ASN A 209 17.74 -24.85 -6.77
CA ASN A 209 17.34 -24.83 -5.36
C ASN A 209 16.84 -23.46 -4.87
N TRP A 210 16.88 -22.42 -5.70
CA TRP A 210 16.46 -21.08 -5.32
C TRP A 210 15.02 -20.82 -5.75
N ILE A 211 14.14 -20.52 -4.80
CA ILE A 211 12.85 -19.88 -5.10
C ILE A 211 12.99 -18.37 -5.01
N TRP A 212 12.26 -17.67 -5.88
CA TRP A 212 12.19 -16.22 -5.90
C TRP A 212 10.82 -15.80 -5.41
N VAL A 213 10.78 -14.99 -4.36
CA VAL A 213 9.56 -14.60 -3.66
C VAL A 213 9.49 -13.08 -3.58
N ALA A 214 8.43 -12.47 -4.10
CA ALA A 214 8.12 -11.09 -3.78
C ALA A 214 7.37 -11.04 -2.46
N LEU A 215 7.70 -10.08 -1.60
CA LEU A 215 7.03 -9.85 -0.33
C LEU A 215 6.51 -8.42 -0.27
N LYS A 216 5.29 -8.26 0.25
CA LYS A 216 4.79 -6.93 0.62
C LYS A 216 5.42 -6.45 1.92
N GLY A 217 5.47 -5.14 2.07
CA GLY A 217 6.01 -4.47 3.25
C GLY A 217 5.66 -2.99 3.25
N PRO A 218 6.38 -2.13 4.00
CA PRO A 218 7.51 -2.42 4.90
C PRO A 218 7.14 -3.27 6.11
N GLN A 219 8.10 -3.67 6.96
CA GLN A 219 7.78 -4.33 8.25
C GLN A 219 6.85 -3.48 9.14
N TYR A 220 6.98 -2.15 9.10
CA TYR A 220 6.15 -1.22 9.87
C TYR A 220 5.51 -0.20 8.93
N PRO A 221 4.17 -0.12 8.89
CA PRO A 221 3.53 0.86 8.05
C PRO A 221 3.71 2.30 8.53
N PRO A 222 3.31 3.27 7.69
CA PRO A 222 3.12 4.64 8.14
C PRO A 222 2.32 4.68 9.45
N PHE A 223 2.79 5.52 10.38
CA PHE A 223 2.15 5.80 11.67
C PHE A 223 2.09 4.64 12.69
N TYR A 224 2.80 3.53 12.47
CA TYR A 224 2.97 2.47 13.47
C TYR A 224 3.58 2.99 14.80
N PRO A 225 3.16 2.52 16.00
CA PRO A 225 2.08 1.55 16.31
C PRO A 225 0.70 2.22 16.49
N ASN A 226 0.63 3.50 16.19
CA ASN A 226 -0.56 4.33 16.36
C ASN A 226 -1.28 4.45 15.03
N GLN A 227 -1.73 3.35 14.41
CA GLN A 227 -2.49 3.33 13.15
C GLN A 227 -3.97 2.90 13.28
N LYS A 228 -4.42 2.38 14.43
CA LYS A 228 -5.84 2.02 14.68
C LYS A 228 -6.80 3.18 14.32
N PRO A 229 -7.90 3.00 13.57
CA PRO A 229 -8.55 1.75 13.17
C PRO A 229 -7.95 1.07 11.92
N LEU A 230 -6.94 1.67 11.28
CA LEU A 230 -6.32 1.12 10.06
C LEU A 230 -5.53 -0.13 10.43
N LEU A 231 -6.09 -1.31 10.20
CA LEU A 231 -5.47 -2.59 10.57
C LEU A 231 -4.57 -3.17 9.45
N TRP A 232 -4.23 -2.35 8.45
CA TRP A 232 -3.80 -2.86 7.14
C TRP A 232 -2.88 -1.90 6.39
N ALA A 233 -1.76 -2.44 5.94
CA ALA A 233 -0.58 -1.59 5.85
C ALA A 233 0.46 -2.01 4.80
N PHE A 234 0.28 -3.16 4.17
CA PHE A 234 1.25 -3.71 3.23
C PHE A 234 0.55 -3.95 1.90
N ARG A 235 0.29 -2.88 1.14
CA ARG A 235 -0.35 -2.97 -0.18
C ARG A 235 0.65 -2.94 -1.34
N PHE A 236 1.92 -2.65 -1.09
CA PHE A 236 2.97 -2.65 -2.10
C PHE A 236 4.05 -3.70 -1.83
N TRP A 237 4.66 -4.15 -2.91
CA TRP A 237 5.82 -5.03 -2.91
C TRP A 237 7.08 -4.20 -2.65
N ASP A 238 7.79 -4.49 -1.56
CA ASP A 238 8.96 -3.71 -1.14
C ASP A 238 10.25 -4.54 -1.11
N ARG A 239 10.12 -5.87 -1.16
CA ARG A 239 11.23 -6.82 -1.03
C ARG A 239 11.10 -7.96 -2.03
N LEU A 240 12.22 -8.35 -2.60
CA LEU A 240 12.39 -9.56 -3.39
C LEU A 240 13.38 -10.47 -2.66
N VAL A 241 13.03 -11.73 -2.45
CA VAL A 241 13.85 -12.69 -1.70
C VAL A 241 14.14 -13.90 -2.56
N ALA A 242 15.42 -14.19 -2.76
CA ALA A 242 15.87 -15.48 -3.26
C ALA A 242 16.15 -16.39 -2.06
N PHE A 243 15.41 -17.49 -1.91
CA PHE A 243 15.54 -18.43 -0.81
C PHE A 243 15.99 -19.81 -1.30
N ASN A 244 17.05 -20.35 -0.71
CA ASN A 244 17.59 -21.66 -1.03
C ASN A 244 16.87 -22.75 -0.21
N LEU A 245 16.14 -23.61 -0.91
CA LEU A 245 15.33 -24.68 -0.34
C LEU A 245 16.14 -25.73 0.42
N GLN A 246 17.42 -25.90 0.09
CA GLN A 246 18.30 -26.91 0.67
C GLN A 246 19.09 -26.36 1.86
N THR A 247 19.69 -25.18 1.72
CA THR A 247 20.59 -24.61 2.73
C THR A 247 19.88 -23.69 3.71
N GLY A 248 18.68 -23.18 3.38
CA GLY A 248 17.98 -22.16 4.16
C GLY A 248 18.60 -20.77 4.06
N GLN A 249 19.60 -20.60 3.20
CA GLN A 249 20.18 -19.29 2.93
C GLN A 249 19.21 -18.44 2.12
N ALA A 250 19.22 -17.13 2.37
CA ALA A 250 18.41 -16.18 1.63
C ALA A 250 19.22 -14.94 1.23
N VAL A 251 18.86 -14.37 0.09
CA VAL A 251 19.31 -13.05 -0.34
C VAL A 251 18.10 -12.15 -0.54
N GLU A 252 18.05 -11.05 0.20
CA GLU A 252 16.97 -10.06 0.16
C GLU A 252 17.41 -8.83 -0.63
N TYR A 253 16.61 -8.42 -1.60
CA TYR A 253 16.79 -7.23 -2.42
C TYR A 253 15.63 -6.26 -2.17
N SER A 254 15.94 -4.98 -1.96
CA SER A 254 14.91 -3.95 -1.86
C SER A 254 14.32 -3.66 -3.24
N ILE A 255 12.99 -3.59 -3.31
CA ILE A 255 12.26 -3.09 -4.48
C ILE A 255 12.14 -1.56 -4.30
N PRO A 256 12.51 -0.75 -5.31
CA PRO A 256 12.33 0.70 -5.23
C PRO A 256 10.86 1.05 -5.00
N ARG A 257 10.61 2.10 -4.23
CA ARG A 257 9.25 2.62 -4.06
C ARG A 257 8.67 3.02 -5.40
N SER A 258 7.35 2.85 -5.55
CA SER A 258 6.65 3.28 -6.75
C SER A 258 6.43 4.79 -6.73
N ASP A 259 6.72 5.43 -7.86
CA ASP A 259 6.32 6.81 -8.15
C ASP A 259 4.92 6.88 -8.77
N SER A 260 4.25 5.74 -9.01
CA SER A 260 2.90 5.67 -9.58
C SER A 260 1.89 4.99 -8.64
N GLU A 261 0.67 5.53 -8.64
CA GLU A 261 -0.50 5.06 -7.87
C GLU A 261 -0.82 3.57 -8.12
N TYR A 262 -0.62 3.09 -9.34
CA TYR A 262 -1.12 1.79 -9.74
C TYR A 262 -0.42 0.59 -9.05
N VAL A 263 0.79 0.78 -8.52
CA VAL A 263 1.43 -0.25 -7.66
C VAL A 263 0.67 -0.48 -6.36
N TRP A 264 -0.12 0.51 -5.95
CA TRP A 264 -0.94 0.49 -4.75
C TRP A 264 -2.39 0.13 -5.03
N ALA A 265 -2.85 0.26 -6.28
CA ALA A 265 -4.21 -0.05 -6.71
C ALA A 265 -4.55 -1.52 -6.45
N VAL A 266 -5.09 -1.77 -5.26
CA VAL A 266 -5.60 -3.07 -4.85
C VAL A 266 -6.87 -3.30 -5.63
N SER A 267 -6.77 -4.05 -6.73
CA SER A 267 -7.94 -4.78 -7.21
C SER A 267 -8.33 -5.76 -6.10
N THR A 268 -9.42 -5.47 -5.39
CA THR A 268 -10.06 -6.34 -4.41
C THR A 268 -10.56 -7.62 -5.09
N GLY A 269 -9.67 -8.61 -5.30
CA GLY A 269 -10.00 -9.89 -5.91
C GLY A 269 -8.86 -10.51 -6.73
N THR A 270 -9.17 -11.61 -7.42
CA THR A 270 -8.27 -12.36 -8.34
C THR A 270 -7.79 -11.57 -9.57
N ASN A 271 -8.06 -10.27 -9.61
CA ASN A 271 -7.79 -9.35 -10.72
C ASN A 271 -6.55 -8.47 -10.48
N LEU A 272 -5.77 -8.71 -9.42
CA LEU A 272 -4.52 -8.02 -9.13
C LEU A 272 -3.45 -8.30 -10.21
N VAL A 273 -2.62 -7.31 -10.56
CA VAL A 273 -1.34 -7.59 -11.23
C VAL A 273 -0.31 -7.98 -10.17
N LEU A 274 0.21 -9.20 -10.28
CA LEU A 274 1.27 -9.71 -9.43
C LEU A 274 2.64 -9.35 -10.03
N PRO A 275 3.71 -9.31 -9.20
CA PRO A 275 5.07 -9.32 -9.70
C PRO A 275 5.30 -10.49 -10.65
N THR A 276 6.07 -10.27 -11.71
CA THR A 276 6.34 -11.29 -12.73
C THR A 276 7.80 -11.65 -12.79
N PHE A 277 8.09 -12.83 -13.31
CA PHE A 277 9.43 -13.41 -13.31
C PHE A 277 9.71 -14.14 -14.61
N VAL A 278 10.93 -14.03 -15.10
CA VAL A 278 11.48 -14.90 -16.14
C VAL A 278 12.95 -15.19 -15.90
N ARG A 279 13.37 -16.43 -16.15
CA ARG A 279 14.79 -16.82 -16.14
C ARG A 279 15.39 -16.59 -17.51
N ASP A 280 16.61 -16.06 -17.52
CA ASP A 280 17.45 -15.91 -18.70
C ASP A 280 18.89 -16.38 -18.40
N GLY A 281 19.18 -17.66 -18.67
CA GLY A 281 20.49 -18.25 -18.41
C GLY A 281 20.88 -18.17 -16.92
N SER A 282 21.92 -17.38 -16.63
CA SER A 282 22.47 -17.10 -15.29
C SER A 282 21.80 -15.92 -14.59
N ARG A 283 20.74 -15.37 -15.17
CA ARG A 283 20.00 -14.21 -14.66
C ARG A 283 18.54 -14.53 -14.48
N VAL A 284 17.91 -13.73 -13.64
CA VAL A 284 16.46 -13.63 -13.53
C VAL A 284 16.04 -12.19 -13.72
N TRP A 285 14.91 -12.03 -14.35
CA TRP A 285 14.25 -10.76 -14.55
C TRP A 285 12.96 -10.76 -13.74
N VAL A 286 12.77 -9.73 -12.95
CA VAL A 286 11.56 -9.53 -12.15
C VAL A 286 10.94 -8.22 -12.53
N ALA A 287 9.63 -8.17 -12.77
CA ALA A 287 8.93 -6.91 -12.97
C ALA A 287 7.86 -6.69 -11.90
N VAL A 288 7.83 -5.49 -11.33
CA VAL A 288 6.91 -5.07 -10.27
C VAL A 288 6.46 -3.65 -10.59
N GLY A 289 5.17 -3.44 -10.85
CA GLY A 289 4.73 -2.10 -11.18
C GLY A 289 5.34 -1.60 -12.49
N GLN A 290 6.08 -0.51 -12.39
CA GLN A 290 6.89 0.09 -13.45
C GLN A 290 8.38 -0.25 -13.36
N TRP A 291 8.78 -1.12 -12.44
CA TRP A 291 10.16 -1.50 -12.23
C TRP A 291 10.47 -2.84 -12.89
N VAL A 292 11.63 -2.93 -13.54
CA VAL A 292 12.22 -4.19 -14.02
C VAL A 292 13.56 -4.37 -13.33
N GLY A 293 13.76 -5.49 -12.63
CA GLY A 293 14.98 -5.87 -11.94
C GLY A 293 15.70 -7.00 -12.65
N CYS A 294 17.03 -6.92 -12.71
CA CYS A 294 17.91 -7.98 -13.20
C CYS A 294 18.78 -8.48 -12.06
N PHE A 295 18.74 -9.78 -11.75
CA PHE A 295 19.50 -10.38 -10.65
C PHE A 295 20.19 -11.68 -11.07
N PRO A 296 21.28 -12.10 -10.39
CA PRO A 296 21.86 -13.43 -10.60
C PRO A 296 20.84 -14.51 -10.28
N SER A 297 20.70 -15.52 -11.13
CA SER A 297 19.75 -16.62 -10.90
C SER A 297 20.16 -17.56 -9.77
N ASP A 298 21.46 -17.58 -9.47
CA ASP A 298 22.09 -18.27 -8.34
C ASP A 298 22.84 -17.22 -7.52
N PRO A 299 22.15 -16.52 -6.61
CA PRO A 299 22.75 -15.49 -5.78
C PRO A 299 23.52 -16.17 -4.66
N LEU A 300 24.70 -16.72 -4.97
CA LEU A 300 25.57 -17.40 -4.01
C LEU A 300 25.92 -16.43 -2.86
N PRO A 301 25.38 -16.62 -1.64
CA PRO A 301 25.82 -15.87 -0.49
C PRO A 301 27.28 -16.25 -0.24
N THR A 302 28.15 -15.29 0.04
CA THR A 302 29.55 -15.59 0.38
C THR A 302 29.57 -16.60 1.53
N ALA A 303 30.32 -17.70 1.41
CA ALA A 303 30.28 -18.86 2.30
C ALA A 303 30.56 -18.61 3.80
N LYS A 304 30.80 -17.35 4.19
CA LYS A 304 30.97 -16.87 5.57
C LYS A 304 29.80 -16.02 6.07
N SER A 305 28.75 -15.81 5.27
CA SER A 305 27.66 -14.91 5.60
C SER A 305 26.58 -15.58 6.45
N GLU A 306 25.84 -14.74 7.16
CA GLU A 306 24.61 -15.09 7.87
C GLU A 306 23.63 -15.87 6.97
N SER A 307 22.63 -16.52 7.59
CA SER A 307 21.57 -17.22 6.86
C SER A 307 20.75 -16.30 5.95
N VAL A 308 20.85 -14.98 6.15
CA VAL A 308 20.24 -13.95 5.31
C VAL A 308 21.30 -12.92 4.93
N VAL A 309 21.35 -12.56 3.66
CA VAL A 309 22.23 -11.49 3.15
C VAL A 309 21.37 -10.44 2.45
N HIS A 310 21.65 -9.16 2.70
CA HIS A 310 21.09 -8.09 1.89
C HIS A 310 21.88 -7.99 0.58
N GLY A 311 21.22 -8.34 -0.53
CA GLY A 311 21.80 -8.31 -1.86
C GLY A 311 21.92 -6.88 -2.40
N PHE A 312 22.96 -6.65 -3.20
CA PHE A 312 23.10 -5.38 -3.91
C PHE A 312 22.00 -5.23 -4.97
N SER A 313 21.27 -4.13 -4.90
CA SER A 313 20.13 -3.81 -5.79
C SER A 313 20.13 -2.33 -6.15
N ALA A 314 21.16 -1.87 -6.85
CA ALA A 314 21.21 -0.48 -7.30
C ALA A 314 20.04 -0.12 -8.19
N VAL A 315 19.56 1.13 -8.08
CA VAL A 315 18.69 1.73 -9.08
C VAL A 315 19.58 2.24 -10.21
N LEU A 316 19.58 1.53 -11.33
CA LEU A 316 20.43 1.77 -12.50
C LEU A 316 19.84 2.85 -13.40
N ARG A 317 18.51 2.90 -13.48
CA ARG A 317 17.75 3.93 -14.19
C ARG A 317 16.59 4.39 -13.31
N LYS A 318 16.47 5.70 -13.15
CA LYS A 318 15.42 6.36 -12.36
C LYS A 318 14.41 7.02 -13.31
N PRO A 319 13.16 7.25 -12.86
CA PRO A 319 12.26 8.14 -13.59
C PRO A 319 12.89 9.53 -13.79
N SER A 320 12.43 10.23 -14.83
CA SER A 320 12.84 11.62 -15.06
C SER A 320 12.36 12.52 -13.92
N ALA A 321 13.09 13.61 -13.67
CA ALA A 321 12.69 14.58 -12.65
C ALA A 321 11.33 15.22 -12.94
N SER A 322 10.96 15.40 -14.22
CA SER A 322 9.65 15.92 -14.62
C SER A 322 8.52 14.96 -14.24
N TYR A 323 8.70 13.66 -14.52
CA TYR A 323 7.73 12.63 -14.16
C TYR A 323 7.52 12.59 -12.65
N VAL A 324 8.61 12.54 -11.87
CA VAL A 324 8.52 12.54 -10.41
C VAL A 324 7.85 13.83 -9.90
N HIS A 325 8.09 14.97 -10.54
CA HIS A 325 7.46 16.23 -10.14
C HIS A 325 5.96 16.23 -10.36
N GLU A 326 5.50 15.74 -11.51
CA GLU A 326 4.07 15.62 -11.87
C GLU A 326 3.34 14.66 -10.92
N GLU A 327 3.87 13.45 -10.73
CA GLU A 327 3.29 12.47 -9.81
C GLU A 327 3.28 12.97 -8.36
N ALA A 328 4.33 13.68 -7.94
CA ALA A 328 4.39 14.32 -6.62
C ALA A 328 3.34 15.43 -6.44
N GLN A 329 2.97 16.14 -7.50
CA GLN A 329 1.87 17.11 -7.45
C GLN A 329 0.52 16.41 -7.33
N SER A 330 0.30 15.33 -8.09
CA SER A 330 -0.91 14.53 -8.00
C SER A 330 -1.08 13.94 -6.60
N ALA A 331 -0.03 13.32 -6.05
CA ALA A 331 -0.06 12.77 -4.69
C ALA A 331 -0.47 13.82 -3.64
N MET A 332 0.07 15.05 -3.74
CA MET A 332 -0.31 16.10 -2.80
C MET A 332 -1.75 16.59 -3.02
N ALA A 333 -2.20 16.69 -4.26
CA ALA A 333 -3.57 17.09 -4.58
C ALA A 333 -4.58 16.06 -4.05
N ASP A 334 -4.33 14.76 -4.26
CA ASP A 334 -5.19 13.67 -3.79
C ASP A 334 -5.27 13.66 -2.26
N LEU A 335 -4.14 13.80 -1.57
CA LEU A 335 -4.10 13.90 -0.11
C LEU A 335 -4.90 15.07 0.44
N GLN A 336 -4.77 16.25 -0.15
CA GLN A 336 -5.47 17.46 0.28
C GLN A 336 -6.97 17.36 -0.01
N MET A 337 -7.34 16.80 -1.16
CA MET A 337 -8.73 16.53 -1.53
C MET A 337 -9.37 15.56 -0.53
N ASP A 338 -8.69 14.47 -0.19
CA ASP A 338 -9.16 13.50 0.80
C ASP A 338 -9.29 14.11 2.20
N GLU A 339 -8.29 14.88 2.66
CA GLU A 339 -8.38 15.59 3.94
C GLU A 339 -9.61 16.51 3.97
N ARG A 340 -9.86 17.23 2.87
CA ARG A 340 -10.99 18.14 2.77
C ARG A 340 -12.34 17.42 2.72
N GLU A 341 -12.47 16.35 1.95
CA GLU A 341 -13.74 15.61 1.84
C GLU A 341 -14.11 14.92 3.17
N VAL A 342 -13.11 14.40 3.89
CA VAL A 342 -13.32 13.87 5.25
C VAL A 342 -13.79 14.97 6.18
N ALA A 343 -13.14 16.15 6.16
CA ALA A 343 -13.53 17.30 6.98
C ALA A 343 -14.96 17.78 6.66
N ASP A 344 -15.30 17.92 5.37
CA ASP A 344 -16.64 18.29 4.90
C ASP A 344 -17.68 17.29 5.43
N SER A 345 -17.42 15.98 5.34
CA SER A 345 -18.36 14.95 5.80
C SER A 345 -18.64 15.01 7.30
N LEU A 346 -17.61 15.28 8.11
CA LEU A 346 -17.71 15.39 9.56
C LEU A 346 -18.39 16.70 9.99
N ALA A 347 -18.10 17.80 9.30
CA ALA A 347 -18.78 19.08 9.52
C ALA A 347 -20.28 18.93 9.22
N SER A 348 -20.62 18.34 8.07
CA SER A 348 -21.99 18.05 7.68
C SER A 348 -22.73 17.18 8.68
N TYR A 349 -22.09 16.11 9.17
CA TYR A 349 -22.69 15.22 10.15
C TYR A 349 -23.02 15.96 11.45
N TRP A 350 -22.03 16.69 12.00
CA TRP A 350 -22.19 17.44 13.23
C TRP A 350 -23.25 18.54 13.11
N ASP A 351 -23.17 19.39 12.08
CA ASP A 351 -24.10 20.51 11.90
C ASP A 351 -25.53 20.01 11.67
N THR A 352 -25.70 18.90 10.93
CA THR A 352 -27.01 18.24 10.77
C THR A 352 -27.52 17.70 12.11
N THR A 353 -26.63 17.15 12.95
CA THR A 353 -26.96 16.57 14.26
C THR A 353 -27.52 17.63 15.21
N ILE A 354 -26.90 18.80 15.27
CA ILE A 354 -27.36 19.92 16.10
C ILE A 354 -28.47 20.77 15.45
N GLY A 355 -28.93 20.40 14.24
CA GLY A 355 -29.93 21.15 13.48
C GLY A 355 -29.47 22.52 12.97
N ALA A 356 -28.16 22.74 12.83
CA ALA A 356 -27.60 23.97 12.27
C ALA A 356 -27.64 23.93 10.73
N ASN A 357 -28.03 25.05 10.13
CA ASN A 357 -27.95 25.26 8.68
C ASN A 357 -26.85 26.28 8.40
N VAL A 358 -25.62 25.81 8.23
CA VAL A 358 -24.47 26.67 7.97
C VAL A 358 -24.25 26.84 6.46
N PRO A 359 -24.24 28.07 5.91
CA PRO A 359 -23.95 28.30 4.51
C PRO A 359 -22.59 27.72 4.09
N GLY A 360 -22.56 27.02 2.95
CA GLY A 360 -21.33 26.40 2.43
C GLY A 360 -21.01 25.01 3.03
N VAL A 361 -21.74 24.56 4.05
CA VAL A 361 -21.66 23.18 4.55
C VAL A 361 -22.79 22.36 3.90
N PRO A 362 -22.48 21.28 3.16
CA PRO A 362 -23.53 20.47 2.56
C PRO A 362 -24.30 19.71 3.65
N SER A 363 -25.55 19.34 3.38
CA SER A 363 -26.30 18.48 4.29
C SER A 363 -25.69 17.08 4.33
N PHE A 364 -25.65 16.46 5.52
CA PHE A 364 -25.17 15.08 5.65
C PHE A 364 -25.97 14.07 4.82
N ARG A 365 -27.24 14.39 4.51
CA ARG A 365 -28.08 13.58 3.63
C ARG A 365 -27.50 13.41 2.23
N MET A 366 -26.68 14.35 1.75
CA MET A 366 -26.00 14.21 0.45
C MET A 366 -25.04 13.01 0.44
N TYR A 367 -24.40 12.70 1.57
CA TYR A 367 -23.56 11.51 1.72
C TYR A 367 -24.40 10.23 1.86
N GLN A 368 -25.47 10.29 2.65
CA GLN A 368 -26.38 9.15 2.85
C GLN A 368 -27.10 8.74 1.55
N ASP A 369 -27.48 9.72 0.72
CA ASP A 369 -28.12 9.49 -0.58
C ASP A 369 -27.10 9.12 -1.68
N GLY A 370 -25.79 9.09 -1.37
CA GLY A 370 -24.72 8.79 -2.33
C GLY A 370 -24.45 9.90 -3.38
N LYS A 371 -24.94 11.12 -3.15
CA LYS A 371 -24.71 12.29 -4.03
C LYS A 371 -23.32 12.91 -3.83
N ARG A 372 -22.75 12.74 -2.64
CA ARG A 372 -21.33 12.94 -2.33
C ARG A 372 -20.78 11.66 -1.73
N GLN A 373 -19.49 11.44 -1.89
CA GLN A 373 -18.79 10.27 -1.37
C GLN A 373 -17.61 10.75 -0.56
N ALA A 374 -17.53 10.30 0.69
CA ALA A 374 -16.37 10.49 1.55
C ALA A 374 -15.91 9.10 2.00
N TRP A 375 -14.68 8.75 1.66
CA TRP A 375 -14.18 7.40 1.86
C TRP A 375 -14.21 7.00 3.34
N ASN A 376 -13.99 7.93 4.28
CA ASN A 376 -14.06 7.71 5.73
C ASN A 376 -15.43 7.21 6.24
N LEU A 377 -16.50 7.35 5.44
CA LEU A 377 -17.83 6.83 5.77
C LEU A 377 -18.02 5.36 5.37
N ASN A 378 -17.03 4.78 4.67
CA ASN A 378 -17.08 3.38 4.27
C ASN A 378 -16.74 2.46 5.45
N THR A 379 -17.69 1.60 5.82
CA THR A 379 -17.51 0.60 6.90
C THR A 379 -16.38 -0.38 6.61
N VAL A 380 -15.99 -0.57 5.33
CA VAL A 380 -14.86 -1.41 4.92
C VAL A 380 -13.55 -0.94 5.56
N ILE A 381 -13.35 0.36 5.81
CA ILE A 381 -12.13 0.85 6.46
C ILE A 381 -12.04 0.37 7.90
N TYR A 382 -13.17 0.26 8.61
CA TYR A 382 -13.20 -0.17 10.00
C TYR A 382 -13.21 -1.69 10.13
N ASN A 383 -13.90 -2.36 9.21
CA ASN A 383 -14.02 -3.81 9.20
C ASN A 383 -12.78 -4.50 8.61
N HIS A 384 -12.16 -3.88 7.60
CA HIS A 384 -11.08 -4.44 6.80
C HIS A 384 -9.82 -3.58 6.74
N GLY A 385 -9.78 -2.40 7.37
CA GLY A 385 -8.59 -1.53 7.41
C GLY A 385 -8.19 -0.92 6.06
N ASP A 386 -9.00 -1.06 5.02
CA ASP A 386 -8.60 -0.76 3.65
C ASP A 386 -8.77 0.72 3.33
N LEU A 387 -7.66 1.46 3.33
CA LEU A 387 -7.65 2.80 2.81
C LEU A 387 -7.75 2.79 1.28
N PRO A 388 -8.31 3.83 0.67
CA PRO A 388 -8.19 4.08 -0.76
C PRO A 388 -6.72 3.98 -1.24
N SER A 389 -6.53 3.43 -2.44
CA SER A 389 -5.18 3.12 -2.96
C SER A 389 -4.38 4.36 -3.32
N ASP A 390 -5.05 5.38 -3.87
CA ASP A 390 -4.60 6.76 -4.04
C ASP A 390 -4.11 7.36 -2.72
N LEU A 391 -4.91 7.27 -1.66
CA LEU A 391 -4.52 7.77 -0.35
C LEU A 391 -3.28 7.06 0.18
N LEU A 392 -3.22 5.72 0.08
CA LEU A 392 -2.06 4.93 0.52
C LEU A 392 -0.79 5.24 -0.26
N TRP A 393 -0.91 5.37 -1.58
CA TRP A 393 0.18 5.76 -2.45
C TRP A 393 0.68 7.15 -2.08
N ALA A 394 -0.22 8.12 -2.00
CA ALA A 394 0.15 9.51 -1.78
C ALA A 394 0.80 9.73 -0.41
N MET A 395 0.34 9.05 0.64
CA MET A 395 0.99 9.04 1.97
C MET A 395 2.40 8.42 1.94
N GLN A 396 2.72 7.59 0.95
CA GLN A 396 3.96 6.81 0.88
C GLN A 396 4.84 7.19 -0.32
N PHE A 397 4.42 8.21 -1.07
CA PHE A 397 5.14 8.75 -2.20
C PHE A 397 6.59 9.04 -1.81
N PRO A 398 7.58 8.64 -2.62
CA PRO A 398 8.99 8.69 -2.25
C PRO A 398 9.58 10.11 -2.37
N PHE A 399 9.01 11.08 -1.64
CA PHE A 399 9.57 12.43 -1.57
C PHE A 399 11.03 12.39 -1.10
N THR A 400 11.88 13.20 -1.75
CA THR A 400 13.23 13.42 -1.23
C THR A 400 13.14 14.13 0.13
N PRO A 401 14.02 13.83 1.11
CA PRO A 401 13.96 14.47 2.43
C PRO A 401 14.07 16.00 2.40
N SER A 402 14.65 16.57 1.34
CA SER A 402 14.76 18.02 1.11
C SER A 402 13.51 18.66 0.49
N ASP A 403 12.55 17.87 0.02
CA ASP A 403 11.32 18.37 -0.59
C ASP A 403 10.35 18.87 0.51
N PRO A 404 9.91 20.14 0.48
CA PRO A 404 8.93 20.65 1.45
C PRO A 404 7.64 19.81 1.52
N ARG A 405 7.25 19.20 0.40
CA ARG A 405 6.06 18.33 0.30
C ARG A 405 6.18 17.08 1.19
N ALA A 406 7.40 16.62 1.51
CA ALA A 406 7.58 15.49 2.43
C ALA A 406 7.03 15.80 3.83
N SER A 407 7.30 17.01 4.34
CA SER A 407 6.78 17.47 5.64
C SER A 407 5.28 17.70 5.58
N GLU A 408 4.78 18.23 4.45
CA GLU A 408 3.37 18.50 4.25
C GLU A 408 2.55 17.21 4.17
N CYS A 409 2.96 16.24 3.36
CA CYS A 409 2.38 14.91 3.27
C CYS A 409 2.28 14.25 4.66
N THR A 410 3.35 14.32 5.45
CA THR A 410 3.35 13.80 6.84
C THR A 410 2.33 14.51 7.73
N LYS A 411 2.15 15.83 7.56
CA LYS A 411 1.18 16.62 8.32
C LYS A 411 -0.24 16.23 7.93
N VAL A 412 -0.57 16.21 6.64
CA VAL A 412 -1.90 15.85 6.12
C VAL A 412 -2.27 14.43 6.53
N GLY A 413 -1.36 13.47 6.37
CA GLY A 413 -1.60 12.08 6.79
C GLY A 413 -1.88 11.95 8.30
N LYS A 414 -1.22 12.74 9.16
CA LYS A 414 -1.54 12.79 10.59
C LYS A 414 -2.92 13.39 10.86
N THR A 415 -3.32 14.42 10.13
CA THR A 415 -4.68 14.99 10.25
C THR A 415 -5.73 13.97 9.87
N ILE A 416 -5.59 13.32 8.70
CA ILE A 416 -6.52 12.28 8.23
C ILE A 416 -6.67 11.18 9.29
N LEU A 417 -5.55 10.70 9.84
CA LEU A 417 -5.56 9.69 10.89
C LEU A 417 -6.26 10.17 12.19
N ALA A 418 -6.10 11.44 12.56
CA ALA A 418 -6.79 12.01 13.71
C ALA A 418 -8.31 12.11 13.47
N LEU A 419 -8.73 12.49 12.27
CA LEU A 419 -10.15 12.55 11.89
C LEU A 419 -10.79 11.17 11.90
N LEU A 420 -10.12 10.15 11.36
CA LEU A 420 -10.58 8.75 11.41
C LEU A 420 -10.70 8.21 12.85
N ARG A 421 -9.86 8.69 13.76
CA ARG A 421 -9.93 8.29 15.18
C ARG A 421 -10.98 9.02 15.98
N SER A 422 -11.54 10.10 15.44
CA SER A 422 -12.55 10.87 16.11
C SER A 422 -13.75 9.97 16.42
N PRO A 423 -14.28 9.96 17.67
CA PRO A 423 -15.53 9.27 17.95
C PRO A 423 -16.67 9.80 17.06
N LEU A 424 -16.61 11.07 16.66
CA LEU A 424 -17.55 11.67 15.70
C LEU A 424 -17.58 10.91 14.36
N ASN A 425 -16.44 10.40 13.88
CA ASN A 425 -16.42 9.63 12.64
C ASN A 425 -17.06 8.25 12.82
N ALA A 426 -16.82 7.59 13.96
CA ALA A 426 -17.43 6.30 14.27
C ALA A 426 -18.97 6.39 14.34
N ASP A 427 -19.47 7.49 14.90
CA ASP A 427 -20.91 7.81 14.94
C ASP A 427 -21.44 8.17 13.53
N ALA A 428 -20.70 8.96 12.75
CA ALA A 428 -21.07 9.34 11.38
C ALA A 428 -21.20 8.14 10.43
N ILE A 429 -20.33 7.14 10.57
CA ILE A 429 -20.41 5.87 9.82
C ILE A 429 -21.61 5.04 10.27
N GLY A 430 -22.06 5.21 11.52
CA GLY A 430 -23.11 4.40 12.13
C GLY A 430 -22.61 3.08 12.72
N VAL A 431 -21.32 2.96 13.06
CA VAL A 431 -20.79 1.80 13.79
C VAL A 431 -21.33 1.77 15.23
N ILE A 432 -21.55 2.95 15.81
CA ILE A 432 -22.21 3.14 17.10
C ILE A 432 -23.57 3.79 16.83
N GLN A 433 -24.67 3.16 17.29
CA GLN A 433 -26.00 3.75 17.13
C GLN A 433 -26.28 4.72 18.27
N MET A 434 -26.23 6.02 17.97
CA MET A 434 -26.60 7.10 18.87
C MET A 434 -27.69 7.99 18.25
N THR A 435 -28.62 8.48 19.07
CA THR A 435 -29.53 9.55 18.64
C THR A 435 -28.77 10.89 18.56
N PRO A 436 -29.26 11.88 17.80
CA PRO A 436 -28.62 13.19 17.74
C PRO A 436 -28.33 13.80 19.12
N GLN A 437 -29.30 13.73 20.04
CA GLN A 437 -29.13 14.25 21.40
C GLN A 437 -28.05 13.50 22.20
N GLN A 438 -27.88 12.20 21.96
CA GLN A 438 -26.82 11.42 22.61
C GLN A 438 -25.44 11.82 22.10
N VAL A 439 -25.30 12.04 20.78
CA VAL A 439 -24.07 12.55 20.15
C VAL A 439 -23.74 13.94 20.69
N GLU A 440 -24.71 14.87 20.68
CA GLU A 440 -24.52 16.21 21.23
C GLU A 440 -24.07 16.18 22.69
N HIS A 441 -24.72 15.35 23.51
CA HIS A 441 -24.38 15.20 24.93
C HIS A 441 -22.98 14.61 25.14
N GLN A 442 -22.59 13.59 24.35
CA GLN A 442 -21.25 12.99 24.38
C GLN A 442 -20.15 14.03 24.16
N PHE A 443 -20.41 15.02 23.30
CA PHE A 443 -19.46 16.09 22.98
C PHE A 443 -19.77 17.41 23.69
N HIS A 444 -20.54 17.36 24.79
CA HIS A 444 -20.86 18.53 25.62
C HIS A 444 -21.45 19.72 24.84
N ASN A 445 -22.27 19.43 23.83
CA ASN A 445 -22.91 20.40 22.94
C ASN A 445 -21.92 21.31 22.18
N LYS A 446 -20.72 20.81 21.87
CA LYS A 446 -19.70 21.53 21.11
C LYS A 446 -19.01 20.63 20.08
N PRO A 447 -18.55 21.19 18.96
CA PRO A 447 -17.84 20.40 17.96
C PRO A 447 -16.57 19.79 18.57
N PRO A 448 -16.36 18.46 18.43
CA PRO A 448 -15.36 17.75 19.23
C PRO A 448 -13.95 17.73 18.66
N VAL A 449 -13.78 18.10 17.39
CA VAL A 449 -12.49 18.03 16.69
C VAL A 449 -12.28 19.28 15.83
N SER A 450 -11.04 19.75 15.72
CA SER A 450 -10.73 20.77 14.72
C SER A 450 -10.74 20.16 13.33
N LEU A 451 -11.47 20.77 12.39
CA LEU A 451 -11.59 20.30 11.01
C LEU A 451 -10.82 21.24 10.07
N PRO A 452 -9.98 20.71 9.15
CA PRO A 452 -9.27 21.51 8.16
C PRO A 452 -10.19 22.39 7.31
N GLY A 453 -9.90 23.70 7.31
CA GLY A 453 -10.67 24.71 6.59
C GLY A 453 -12.04 25.02 7.20
N TYR A 454 -12.18 24.83 8.51
CA TYR A 454 -13.35 25.21 9.31
C TYR A 454 -12.95 25.88 10.63
N VAL A 455 -13.73 26.90 11.02
CA VAL A 455 -13.72 27.50 12.35
C VAL A 455 -14.98 27.10 13.12
N ILE A 456 -14.87 27.04 14.46
CA ILE A 456 -16.03 26.83 15.32
C ILE A 456 -16.64 28.20 15.67
N ARG A 457 -17.91 28.42 15.33
CA ARG A 457 -18.68 29.59 15.81
C ARG A 457 -19.93 29.09 16.53
N GLY A 458 -20.04 29.44 17.81
CA GLY A 458 -21.08 28.87 18.67
C GLY A 458 -20.87 27.36 18.82
N ASN A 459 -21.87 26.58 18.42
CA ASN A 459 -21.85 25.12 18.46
C ASN A 459 -21.68 24.46 17.09
N ALA A 460 -21.44 25.19 16.00
CA ALA A 460 -21.39 24.66 14.63
C ALA A 460 -20.02 24.88 13.95
N TYR A 461 -19.74 24.11 12.90
CA TYR A 461 -18.59 24.31 12.03
C TYR A 461 -18.92 25.31 10.92
N TRP A 462 -18.07 26.31 10.72
CA TRP A 462 -18.21 27.32 9.67
C TRP A 462 -17.01 27.25 8.74
N PRO A 463 -17.19 27.23 7.40
CA PRO A 463 -16.06 27.25 6.49
C PRO A 463 -15.14 28.45 6.76
N ASP A 464 -13.83 28.23 6.68
CA ASP A 464 -12.84 29.30 6.86
C ASP A 464 -13.04 30.38 5.78
N GLY A 465 -13.27 31.62 6.21
CA GLY A 465 -13.53 32.76 5.32
C GLY A 465 -15.01 33.05 5.01
N ALA A 466 -15.94 32.29 5.58
CA ALA A 466 -17.40 32.52 5.49
C ALA A 466 -17.94 33.53 6.52
#